data_AF-A0A2K8U806-F1
#
_entry.id   AF-A0A2K8U806-F1
#
_cell.length_a   1.000
_cell.length_b   1.000
_cell.length_c   1.000
_cell.angle_alpha   90.00
_cell.angle_beta   90.00
_cell.angle_gamma   90.00
#
_symmetry.space_group_name_H-M   'P 1'
#
loop_
_entity.id
_entity.type
_entity.pdbx_description
1 polymer ?
#
loop_
_entity_poly.entity_id
_entity_poly.type
_entity_poly.pdbx_seq_one_letter_code
_entity_poly.pdbx_strand_id
1 'polypeptide(L)' 'MTEEEILTLQDLSVYLKIAEKTLYGYAQKGTIPGIKIGSAWRFRKADIDAWLEDRRKLTESSRRPAKKPGGEHP' A
#
# COMPACT_ATOMS: atom_id res chain seq x y z
N MET A 1 3.71 -9.93 23.19
CA MET A 1 4.89 -10.30 22.39
C MET A 1 4.59 -9.80 20.99
N THR A 2 5.15 -8.67 20.60
CA THR A 2 4.83 -8.03 19.31
C THR A 2 6.13 -8.01 18.53
N GLU A 3 6.31 -9.02 17.69
CA GLU A 3 7.50 -9.19 16.86
C GLU A 3 7.64 -8.00 15.91
N GLU A 4 8.70 -7.22 16.12
CA GLU A 4 9.15 -6.14 15.25
C GLU A 4 9.75 -6.76 13.97
N GLU A 5 8.91 -7.43 13.19
CA GLU A 5 9.33 -8.11 11.97
C GLU A 5 9.68 -7.06 10.89
N ILE A 6 10.98 -6.94 10.60
CA ILE A 6 11.51 -6.03 9.59
C ILE A 6 11.55 -6.76 8.25
N LEU A 7 10.75 -6.26 7.31
CA LEU A 7 10.73 -6.70 5.93
C LEU A 7 11.74 -5.88 5.11
N THR A 8 12.40 -6.55 4.19
CA THR A 8 13.20 -5.89 3.15
C THR A 8 12.32 -5.51 1.98
N LEU A 9 12.87 -4.77 1.02
CA LEU A 9 12.17 -4.47 -0.23
C LEU A 9 11.72 -5.74 -0.97
N GLN A 10 12.57 -6.76 -0.96
CA GLN A 10 12.29 -8.04 -1.62
C GLN A 10 11.18 -8.80 -0.88
N ASP A 11 11.24 -8.86 0.45
CA ASP A 11 10.21 -9.52 1.26
C ASP A 11 8.85 -8.83 1.13
N LEU A 12 8.86 -7.50 1.21
CA LEU A 12 7.67 -6.67 1.03
C LEU A 12 7.08 -6.79 -0.39
N SER A 13 7.91 -7.02 -1.41
CA SER A 13 7.46 -7.25 -2.78
C SER A 13 6.65 -8.54 -2.89
N VAL A 14 7.08 -9.60 -2.19
CA VAL A 14 6.38 -10.89 -2.13
C VAL A 14 5.11 -10.75 -1.29
N TYR A 15 5.20 -10.06 -0.16
CA TYR A 15 4.07 -9.82 0.74
C TYR A 15 2.93 -9.05 0.05
N LEU A 16 3.25 -7.96 -0.65
CA LEU A 16 2.26 -7.14 -1.38
C LEU A 16 1.93 -7.71 -2.76
N LYS A 17 2.67 -8.71 -3.24
CA LYS A 17 2.62 -9.23 -4.62
C LYS A 17 2.80 -8.14 -5.67
N ILE A 18 3.74 -7.23 -5.44
CA ILE A 18 4.07 -6.12 -6.34
C ILE A 18 5.52 -6.26 -6.79
N ALA A 19 5.83 -5.91 -8.04
CA ALA A 19 7.20 -5.92 -8.53
C ALA A 19 8.12 -4.99 -7.70
N GLU A 20 9.33 -5.46 -7.39
CA GLU A 20 10.33 -4.71 -6.61
C GLU A 20 10.60 -3.31 -7.17
N LYS A 21 10.65 -3.18 -8.50
CA LYS A 21 10.83 -1.90 -9.18
C LYS A 21 9.74 -0.89 -8.85
N THR A 22 8.48 -1.35 -8.81
CA THR A 22 7.33 -0.52 -8.45
C THR A 22 7.38 -0.15 -6.97
N LEU A 23 7.73 -1.12 -6.12
CA LEU A 23 7.87 -0.91 -4.68
C LEU A 23 9.00 0.07 -4.35
N TYR A 24 10.14 -0.03 -5.05
CA TYR A 24 11.24 0.92 -4.97
C TYR A 24 10.82 2.34 -5.36
N GLY A 25 9.98 2.47 -6.39
CA GLY A 25 9.35 3.74 -6.75
C GLY A 25 8.46 4.29 -5.64
N TYR A 26 7.66 3.45 -4.98
CA TYR A 26 6.81 3.86 -3.86
C TYR A 26 7.62 4.24 -2.62
N ALA A 27 8.67 3.49 -2.29
CA ALA A 27 9.57 3.79 -1.19
C ALA A 27 10.28 5.14 -1.42
N GLN A 28 10.82 5.38 -2.62
CA GLN A 28 11.42 6.66 -2.97
C GLN A 28 10.42 7.83 -2.91
N LYS A 29 9.17 7.61 -3.31
CA LYS A 29 8.11 8.62 -3.24
C LYS A 29 7.57 8.83 -1.82
N GLY A 30 8.03 8.08 -0.83
CA GLY A 30 7.48 8.12 0.54
C GLY A 30 6.02 7.66 0.62
N THR A 31 5.56 6.89 -0.37
CA THR A 31 4.17 6.44 -0.47
C THR A 31 3.86 5.27 0.46
N ILE A 32 4.89 4.50 0.82
CA ILE A 32 4.82 3.32 1.68
C ILE A 32 5.71 3.57 2.91
N PRO A 33 5.29 3.19 4.13
CA PRO A 33 6.06 3.47 5.34
C PRO A 33 7.28 2.55 5.40
N GLY A 34 8.44 3.11 5.04
CA GLY A 34 9.73 2.44 5.06
C GLY A 34 10.84 3.41 5.44
N ILE A 35 11.88 2.88 6.05
CA ILE A 35 13.06 3.64 6.48
C ILE A 35 14.23 3.22 5.62
N LYS A 36 14.89 4.19 5.00
CA LYS A 36 16.16 3.96 4.30
C LYS A 36 17.30 4.03 5.31
N ILE A 37 17.98 2.90 5.52
CA ILE A 37 19.12 2.81 6.43
C ILE A 37 20.35 2.41 5.60
N GLY A 38 21.24 3.38 5.39
CA GLY A 38 22.36 3.27 4.46
C GLY A 38 21.86 3.11 3.01
N SER A 39 22.20 1.98 2.41
CA SER A 39 21.78 1.62 1.04
C SER A 39 20.56 0.70 0.97
N ALA A 40 20.02 0.27 2.12
CA ALA A 40 18.94 -0.70 2.18
C ALA A 40 17.66 -0.10 2.76
N TRP A 41 16.52 -0.53 2.22
CA TRP A 41 15.20 -0.18 2.73
C TRP A 41 14.71 -1.24 3.71
N ARG A 42 14.13 -0.76 4.81
CA ARG A 42 13.57 -1.56 5.90
C ARG A 42 12.14 -1.12 6.15
N PHE A 43 11.24 -2.08 6.24
CA PHE A 43 9.82 -1.86 6.38
C PHE A 43 9.34 -2.66 7.59
N ARG A 44 8.73 -2.00 8.57
CA ARG A 44 8.12 -2.73 9.68
C ARG A 44 6.81 -3.31 9.21
N LYS A 45 6.63 -4.62 9.37
CA LYS A 45 5.39 -5.30 8.95
C LYS A 45 4.14 -4.67 9.56
N ALA A 46 4.20 -4.27 10.83
CA ALA A 46 3.10 -3.59 11.51
C ALA A 46 2.71 -2.25 10.85
N ASP A 47 3.69 -1.45 10.42
CA ASP A 47 3.41 -0.20 9.70
C ASP A 47 2.80 -0.47 8.32
N ILE A 48 3.28 -1.52 7.63
CA ILE A 48 2.75 -1.92 6.32
C ILE A 48 1.31 -2.40 6.42
N ASP A 49 1.00 -3.20 7.43
CA ASP A 49 -0.35 -3.72 7.68
C ASP A 49 -1.32 -2.56 7.95
N ALA A 50 -0.97 -1.65 8.86
CA ALA A 50 -1.76 -0.45 9.15
C ALA A 50 -1.93 0.45 7.90
N TRP A 51 -0.89 0.60 7.09
CA TRP A 51 -0.95 1.37 5.85
C TRP A 51 -1.86 0.73 4.79
N LEU A 52 -1.86 -0.60 4.67
CA LEU A 52 -2.78 -1.33 3.80
C LEU A 52 -4.24 -1.08 4.21
N GLU A 53 -4.53 -1.12 5.51
CA GLU A 53 -5.85 -0.84 6.05
C GLU A 53 -6.31 0.60 5.77
N ASP A 54 -5.42 1.58 5.94
CA ASP A 54 -5.68 2.98 5.62
C ASP A 54 -5.99 3.18 4.13
N ARG A 55 -5.15 2.62 3.24
CA ARG A 55 -5.37 2.68 1.80
C ARG A 55 -6.69 2.06 1.37
N ARG A 56 -7.08 0.93 1.97
CA ARG A 56 -8.34 0.27 1.65
C ARG A 56 -9.53 1.23 1.83
N LYS A 57 -9.56 1.97 2.94
CA LYS A 57 -10.61 2.98 3.24
C LYS A 57 -10.64 4.12 2.22
N LEU A 58 -9.47 4.57 1.77
CA LEU A 58 -9.37 5.61 0.75
C LEU A 58 -9.86 5.14 -0.63
N THR A 59 -9.55 3.89 -1.01
CA THR A 59 -10.02 3.35 -2.31
C THR A 59 -11.52 3.05 -2.33
N GLU A 60 -12.10 2.70 -1.18
CA GLU A 60 -13.52 2.36 -1.04
C GLU A 60 -14.42 3.60 -1.14
N SER A 61 -13.92 4.77 -0.73
CA SER A 61 -14.62 6.06 -0.90
C SER A 61 -14.72 6.53 -2.36
N SER A 62 -13.81 6.09 -3.23
CA SER A 62 -13.86 6.34 -4.69
C SER A 62 -14.64 5.27 -5.47
N ARG A 63 -15.12 4.22 -4.80
CA ARG A 63 -15.98 3.17 -5.38
C ARG A 63 -17.47 3.40 -5.13
N ARG A 64 -17.93 4.62 -4.87
CA ARG A 64 -19.34 4.91 -5.18
C ARG A 64 -19.48 4.88 -6.70
N PRO A 65 -20.18 3.90 -7.30
CA PRO A 65 -20.56 4.05 -8.69
C PRO A 65 -21.43 5.30 -8.75
N ALA A 66 -21.08 6.23 -9.64
CA ALA A 66 -22.00 7.28 -10.04
C ALA A 66 -23.28 6.58 -10.51
N LYS A 67 -24.30 6.54 -9.63
CA LYS A 67 -25.63 6.03 -9.94
C LYS A 67 -26.17 6.97 -11.02
N LYS A 68 -26.08 6.56 -12.30
CA LYS A 68 -26.77 7.23 -13.40
C LYS A 68 -28.25 7.28 -12.99
N PRO A 69 -28.90 8.45 -12.85
CA PRO A 69 -30.34 8.46 -12.84
C PRO A 69 -30.77 7.98 -14.23
N GLY A 70 -31.41 6.82 -14.29
CA GLY A 70 -32.02 6.32 -15.52
C GLY A 70 -33.01 7.36 -16.01
N GLY A 71 -32.71 7.97 -17.15
CA GLY A 71 -33.70 8.70 -17.93
C GLY A 71 -34.71 7.69 -18.42
N GLU A 72 -35.90 7.79 -17.85
CA GLU A 72 -37.12 7.09 -18.23
C GLU A 72 -37.38 7.30 -19.73
N HIS A 73 -37.77 6.22 -20.41
CA HIS A 73 -38.24 6.24 -21.79
C HIS A 73 -39.46 7.15 -21.89
N PRO A 74 -39.56 7.95 -22.96
CA PRO A 74 -40.67 7.69 -23.89
C PRO A 74 -40.22 7.49 -25.34
#